data_AF-A0A090KWA2-F1
#
_entry.id   AF-A0A090KWA2-F1
#
_cell.length_a   1.000
_cell.length_b   1.000
_cell.length_c   1.000
_cell.angle_alpha   90.00
_cell.angle_beta   90.00
_cell.angle_gamma   90.00
#
_symmetry.space_group_name_H-M   'P 1'
#
loop_
_entity.id
_entity.type
_entity.pdbx_description
1 polymer ?
#
loop_
_entity_poly.entity_id
_entity_poly.type
_entity_poly.pdbx_seq_one_letter_code
_entity_poly.pdbx_strand_id
1 'polypeptide(L)'
;MLGAIEAGGTKFVCAVGNDKGDVIDKINIRTTTPEQTLTNVFEFFDKHNLSFIGIGSFGPIDINKNSKKYGFITTTPKKGWNNFNFLGVMKERYSVPIAWTTDVNAATYGEYKKGNGKVRTSVLVSESGVGQLLITGY
;
A
#
# COMPACT_ATOMS: atom_id res chain seq x y z
N MET A 1 8.07 -8.34 9.91
CA MET A 1 6.96 -7.39 10.15
C MET A 1 6.22 -7.14 8.84
N LEU A 2 5.01 -6.58 8.88
CA LEU A 2 4.19 -6.37 7.69
C LEU A 2 4.10 -4.88 7.40
N GLY A 3 4.38 -4.46 6.16
CA GLY A 3 4.25 -3.07 5.75
C GLY A 3 2.95 -2.82 4.98
N ALA A 4 2.29 -1.70 5.24
CA ALA A 4 1.10 -1.26 4.51
C ALA A 4 1.25 0.15 3.97
N ILE A 5 0.84 0.36 2.73
CA ILE A 5 0.73 1.68 2.09
C ILE A 5 -0.71 1.90 1.65
N GLU A 6 -1.35 2.93 2.20
CA GLU A 6 -2.53 3.56 1.63
C GLU A 6 -2.08 4.79 0.83
N ALA A 7 -1.93 4.61 -0.47
CA ALA A 7 -1.56 5.65 -1.40
C ALA A 7 -2.82 6.42 -1.81
N GLY A 8 -3.07 7.53 -1.14
CA GLY A 8 -4.12 8.49 -1.44
C GLY A 8 -3.63 9.66 -2.29
N GLY A 9 -4.59 10.42 -2.79
CA GLY A 9 -4.27 11.51 -3.70
C GLY A 9 -3.56 12.71 -3.05
N THR A 10 -3.88 13.02 -1.82
CA THR A 10 -3.23 14.09 -1.03
C THR A 10 -2.27 13.52 0.01
N LYS A 11 -2.57 12.28 0.39
CA LYS A 11 -2.05 11.41 1.42
C LYS A 11 -1.24 10.18 1.08
N PHE A 12 -0.11 9.88 1.68
CA PHE A 12 0.34 8.50 1.80
C PHE A 12 0.29 8.14 3.27
N VAL A 13 -0.39 7.04 3.60
CA VAL A 13 -0.35 6.51 4.95
C VAL A 13 0.43 5.22 4.94
N CYS A 14 1.55 5.21 5.66
CA CYS A 14 2.39 4.03 5.78
C CYS A 14 2.32 3.52 7.21
N ALA A 15 2.22 2.20 7.38
CA ALA A 15 2.34 1.58 8.68
C ALA A 15 3.07 0.26 8.63
N VAL A 16 3.62 -0.11 9.78
CA VAL A 16 4.19 -1.42 10.05
C VAL A 16 3.40 -2.06 11.17
N GLY A 17 3.09 -3.35 11.01
CA GLY A 17 2.38 -4.13 12.03
C GLY A 17 2.89 -5.57 12.16
N ASN A 18 2.31 -6.29 13.12
CA ASN A 18 2.58 -7.71 13.35
C ASN A 18 1.49 -8.62 12.75
N ASP A 19 1.71 -9.92 12.85
CA ASP A 19 0.80 -10.98 12.40
C ASP A 19 -0.55 -11.02 13.14
N LYS A 20 -0.61 -10.40 14.33
CA LYS A 20 -1.83 -10.24 15.14
C LYS A 20 -2.68 -9.04 14.73
N GLY A 21 -2.16 -8.18 13.85
CA GLY A 21 -2.85 -6.97 13.39
C GLY A 21 -2.55 -5.72 14.21
N ASP A 22 -1.61 -5.78 15.15
CA ASP A 22 -1.22 -4.61 15.93
C ASP A 22 -0.36 -3.68 15.06
N VAL A 23 -0.69 -2.39 15.07
CA VAL A 23 0.12 -1.34 14.44
C VAL A 23 1.28 -1.00 15.36
N ILE A 24 2.51 -1.24 14.89
CA ILE A 24 3.76 -0.98 15.60
C ILE A 24 4.23 0.45 15.36
N ASP A 25 4.12 0.92 14.11
CA ASP A 25 4.58 2.23 13.70
C ASP A 25 3.73 2.74 12.53
N LYS A 26 3.56 4.06 12.42
CA LYS A 26 2.74 4.72 11.40
C LYS A 26 3.28 6.12 11.09
N ILE A 27 3.23 6.49 9.80
CA ILE A 27 3.50 7.84 9.34
C ILE A 27 2.50 8.29 8.27
N ASN A 28 2.20 9.59 8.25
CA ASN A 28 1.49 10.25 7.16
C ASN A 28 2.49 11.06 6.35
N ILE A 29 2.52 10.85 5.03
CA ILE A 29 3.43 11.49 4.08
C ILE A 29 2.57 12.30 3.11
N ARG A 30 2.95 13.54 2.83
CA ARG A 30 2.24 14.36 1.85
C ARG A 30 2.51 13.83 0.43
N THR A 31 1.46 13.56 -0.34
CA THR A 31 1.60 13.19 -1.75
C THR A 31 2.11 14.38 -2.56
N THR A 32 3.29 14.21 -3.16
CA THR A 32 3.95 15.21 -4.03
C THR A 32 4.30 14.56 -5.37
N THR A 33 5.56 14.56 -5.81
CA THR A 33 6.00 13.73 -6.94
C THR A 33 6.25 12.29 -6.48
N PRO A 34 6.26 11.30 -7.37
CA PRO A 34 6.58 9.93 -6.99
C PRO A 34 7.95 9.82 -6.31
N GLU A 35 8.98 10.51 -6.82
CA GLU A 35 10.35 10.41 -6.30
C GLU A 35 10.42 10.90 -4.85
N GLN A 36 9.86 12.09 -4.58
CA GLN A 36 9.84 12.68 -3.24
C GLN A 36 8.97 11.89 -2.27
N THR A 37 7.80 11.43 -2.74
CA THR A 37 6.87 10.66 -1.91
C THR A 37 7.50 9.31 -1.55
N LEU A 38 8.06 8.60 -2.52
CA LEU A 38 8.65 7.28 -2.30
C LEU A 38 9.96 7.34 -1.51
N THR A 39 10.74 8.41 -1.61
CA THR A 39 11.90 8.61 -0.73
C THR A 39 11.49 8.56 0.74
N ASN A 40 10.42 9.28 1.12
CA ASN A 40 9.90 9.25 2.49
C ASN A 40 9.31 7.87 2.87
N VAL A 41 8.68 7.17 1.92
CA VAL A 41 8.19 5.80 2.14
C VAL A 41 9.35 4.85 2.42
N PHE A 42 10.45 4.99 1.69
CA PHE A 42 11.66 4.18 1.88
C PHE A 42 12.32 4.48 3.21
N GLU A 43 12.53 5.76 3.54
CA GLU A 43 13.07 6.16 4.84
C GLU A 43 12.26 5.62 6.02
N PHE A 44 10.94 5.51 5.86
CA PHE A 44 10.08 4.92 6.88
C PHE A 44 10.28 3.41 6.98
N PHE A 45 10.15 2.67 5.88
CA PHE A 45 10.19 1.21 5.89
C PHE A 45 11.58 0.61 6.07
N ASP A 46 12.65 1.31 5.68
CA ASP A 46 14.03 0.86 5.85
C ASP A 46 14.44 0.72 7.33
N LYS A 47 13.68 1.33 8.25
CA LYS A 47 13.84 1.18 9.70
C LYS A 47 13.35 -0.18 10.22
N HIS A 48 12.66 -0.94 9.38
CA HIS A 48 11.90 -2.13 9.79
C HIS A 48 12.28 -3.35 8.95
N ASN A 49 12.45 -4.51 9.60
CA ASN A 49 12.62 -5.78 8.88
C ASN A 49 11.26 -6.32 8.40
N LEU A 50 10.88 -5.94 7.17
CA LEU A 50 9.61 -6.33 6.56
C LEU A 50 9.70 -7.73 5.95
N SER A 51 8.60 -8.47 6.01
CA SER A 51 8.42 -9.79 5.37
C SER A 51 7.35 -9.78 4.28
N PHE A 52 6.57 -8.69 4.18
CA PHE A 52 5.53 -8.48 3.18
C PHE A 52 5.17 -6.98 3.10
N ILE A 53 4.76 -6.50 1.92
CA ILE A 53 4.19 -5.15 1.74
C ILE A 53 2.82 -5.21 1.03
N GLY A 54 1.80 -4.58 1.59
CA GLY A 54 0.53 -4.32 0.89
C GLY A 54 0.46 -2.89 0.37
N ILE A 55 -0.05 -2.70 -0.85
CA ILE A 55 -0.27 -1.37 -1.44
C ILE A 55 -1.72 -1.26 -1.92
N GLY A 56 -2.46 -0.33 -1.34
CA GLY A 56 -3.74 0.17 -1.85
C GLY A 56 -3.52 1.54 -2.47
N SER A 57 -3.64 1.66 -3.81
CA SER A 57 -3.35 2.89 -4.53
C SER A 57 -4.58 3.57 -5.08
N PHE A 58 -4.57 4.90 -5.05
CA PHE A 58 -5.46 5.73 -5.85
C PHE A 58 -5.29 5.36 -7.33
N GLY A 59 -6.41 5.36 -8.06
CA GLY A 59 -6.44 4.94 -9.45
C GLY A 59 -6.77 6.05 -10.45
N PRO A 60 -7.04 5.65 -11.71
CA PRO A 60 -6.97 4.28 -12.21
C PRO A 60 -5.57 3.64 -12.10
N ILE A 61 -5.54 2.36 -11.71
CA ILE A 61 -4.32 1.55 -11.69
C ILE A 61 -4.53 0.26 -12.49
N ASP A 62 -3.44 -0.32 -12.97
CA ASP A 62 -3.49 -1.61 -13.63
C ASP A 62 -3.24 -2.76 -12.63
N ILE A 63 -4.30 -3.49 -12.33
CA ILE A 63 -4.30 -4.68 -11.46
C ILE A 63 -4.20 -6.00 -12.24
N ASN A 64 -4.24 -5.96 -13.58
CA ASN A 64 -4.20 -7.16 -14.40
C ASN A 64 -2.76 -7.69 -14.46
N LYS A 65 -2.48 -8.82 -13.78
CA LYS A 65 -1.15 -9.44 -13.73
C LYS A 65 -0.57 -9.82 -15.09
N ASN A 66 -1.42 -9.99 -16.11
CA ASN A 66 -1.00 -10.31 -17.47
C ASN A 66 -0.73 -9.06 -18.32
N SER A 67 -1.01 -7.87 -17.79
CA SER A 67 -0.73 -6.61 -18.48
C SER A 67 0.74 -6.25 -18.40
N LYS A 68 1.28 -5.71 -19.50
CA LYS A 68 2.63 -5.10 -19.52
C LYS A 68 2.75 -3.89 -18.58
N LYS A 69 1.63 -3.31 -18.16
CA LYS A 69 1.56 -2.18 -17.23
C LYS A 69 1.09 -2.60 -15.84
N TYR A 70 1.06 -3.90 -15.51
CA TYR A 70 0.72 -4.34 -14.16
C TYR A 70 1.57 -3.61 -13.11
N GLY A 71 0.91 -2.98 -12.13
CA GLY A 71 1.60 -2.20 -11.11
C GLY A 71 1.73 -0.70 -11.38
N PHE A 72 1.18 -0.22 -12.49
CA PHE A 72 1.22 1.19 -12.86
C PHE A 72 -0.01 1.94 -12.36
N ILE A 73 0.20 3.21 -11.99
CA ILE A 73 -0.87 4.21 -11.98
C ILE A 73 -1.02 4.72 -13.40
N THR A 74 -2.17 4.49 -14.03
CA THR A 74 -2.31 4.63 -15.49
C THR A 74 -2.71 6.04 -15.91
N THR A 75 -3.66 6.65 -15.22
CA THR A 75 -4.17 7.99 -15.53
C THR A 75 -4.42 8.76 -14.24
N THR A 76 -3.91 9.98 -14.12
CA THR A 76 -4.22 10.84 -12.96
C THR A 76 -3.86 12.29 -13.26
N PRO A 77 -4.61 13.29 -12.73
CA PRO A 77 -4.20 14.69 -12.82
C PRO A 77 -2.95 15.01 -11.96
N LYS A 78 -2.44 14.05 -11.18
CA LYS A 78 -1.30 14.25 -10.29
C LYS A 78 0.00 14.23 -11.07
N LYS A 79 0.72 15.35 -11.00
CA LYS A 79 2.01 15.53 -11.68
C LYS A 79 2.99 14.41 -11.30
N GLY A 80 3.57 13.77 -12.31
CA GLY A 80 4.55 12.69 -12.16
C GLY A 80 3.97 11.30 -11.95
N TRP A 81 2.73 11.18 -11.48
CA TRP A 81 2.10 9.88 -11.19
C TRP A 81 1.42 9.24 -12.41
N ASN A 82 1.25 9.98 -13.49
CA ASN A 82 0.65 9.47 -14.72
C ASN A 82 1.58 8.46 -15.39
N ASN A 83 1.08 7.27 -15.72
CA ASN A 83 1.84 6.15 -16.26
C ASN A 83 3.10 5.79 -15.44
N PHE A 84 3.02 5.87 -14.12
CA PHE A 84 4.13 5.62 -13.20
C PHE A 84 4.14 4.17 -12.70
N ASN A 85 5.29 3.48 -12.81
CA ASN A 85 5.47 2.09 -12.38
C ASN A 85 5.71 1.97 -10.86
N PHE A 86 4.67 2.19 -10.07
CA PHE A 86 4.80 2.18 -8.62
C PHE A 86 5.22 0.81 -8.07
N LEU A 87 4.53 -0.26 -8.48
CA LEU A 87 4.87 -1.60 -8.00
C LEU A 87 6.30 -2.01 -8.39
N GLY A 88 6.77 -1.64 -9.57
CA GLY A 88 8.13 -1.92 -10.03
C GLY A 88 9.18 -1.29 -9.13
N VAL A 89 9.05 0.01 -8.86
CA VAL A 89 9.98 0.76 -7.99
C VAL A 89 10.02 0.17 -6.58
N MET A 90 8.89 -0.27 -6.04
CA MET A 90 8.85 -0.95 -4.73
C MET A 90 9.55 -2.31 -4.75
N LYS A 91 9.40 -3.08 -5.84
CA LYS A 91 10.06 -4.40 -6.00
C LYS A 91 11.57 -4.29 -6.22
N GLU A 92 12.03 -3.21 -6.83
CA GLU A 92 13.46 -2.92 -6.97
C GLU A 92 14.12 -2.65 -5.61
N ARG A 93 13.40 -1.99 -4.70
CA ARG A 93 13.91 -1.67 -3.35
C ARG A 93 13.79 -2.84 -2.37
N TYR A 94 12.68 -3.58 -2.41
CA TYR A 94 12.36 -4.61 -1.41
C TYR A 94 12.23 -6.00 -2.05
N SER A 95 13.03 -6.95 -1.57
CA SER A 95 12.99 -8.36 -1.98
C SER A 95 11.94 -9.19 -1.24
N VAL A 96 10.80 -8.59 -0.88
CA VAL A 96 9.69 -9.26 -0.18
C VAL A 96 8.44 -9.32 -1.07
N PRO A 97 7.50 -10.24 -0.81
CA PRO A 97 6.24 -10.26 -1.54
C PRO A 97 5.47 -8.94 -1.37
N ILE A 98 4.92 -8.42 -2.48
CA ILE A 98 4.15 -7.16 -2.51
C ILE A 98 2.77 -7.40 -3.12
N ALA A 99 1.71 -7.08 -2.39
CA ALA A 99 0.34 -7.02 -2.91
C ALA A 99 0.05 -5.64 -3.51
N TRP A 100 -0.68 -5.65 -4.63
CA TRP A 100 -1.04 -4.44 -5.39
C TRP A 100 -2.54 -4.44 -5.68
N THR A 101 -3.24 -3.42 -5.20
CA THR A 101 -4.68 -3.25 -5.38
C THR A 101 -5.07 -1.78 -5.31
N THR A 102 -6.33 -1.45 -5.63
CA THR A 102 -6.86 -0.10 -5.46
C THR A 102 -7.14 0.20 -3.99
N ASP A 103 -7.12 1.48 -3.63
CA ASP A 103 -7.55 1.98 -2.32
C ASP A 103 -8.97 1.52 -1.95
N VAL A 104 -9.92 1.58 -2.89
CA VAL A 104 -11.30 1.09 -2.69
C VAL A 104 -11.37 -0.42 -2.48
N ASN A 105 -10.62 -1.23 -3.25
CA ASN A 105 -10.63 -2.68 -3.07
C ASN A 105 -9.99 -3.09 -1.76
N ALA A 106 -8.92 -2.39 -1.35
CA ALA A 106 -8.31 -2.59 -0.05
C ALA A 106 -9.33 -2.32 1.06
N ALA A 107 -10.02 -1.17 1.00
CA ALA A 107 -11.02 -0.77 1.98
C ALA A 107 -12.20 -1.77 2.06
N THR A 108 -12.77 -2.14 0.90
CA THR A 108 -13.90 -3.09 0.84
C THR A 108 -13.53 -4.47 1.39
N TYR A 109 -12.33 -4.96 1.08
CA TYR A 109 -11.89 -6.27 1.54
C TYR A 109 -11.64 -6.32 3.05
N GLY A 110 -11.13 -5.23 3.63
CA GLY A 110 -11.02 -5.12 5.08
C GLY A 110 -12.39 -5.13 5.78
N GLU A 111 -13.36 -4.33 5.31
CA GLU A 111 -14.70 -4.25 5.91
C GLU A 111 -15.42 -5.60 5.86
N TYR A 112 -15.37 -6.28 4.72
CA TYR A 112 -15.97 -7.61 4.55
C TYR A 112 -15.41 -8.65 5.54
N LYS A 113 -14.13 -8.53 5.91
CA LYS A 113 -13.45 -9.51 6.78
C LYS A 113 -13.49 -9.18 8.27
N LYS A 114 -13.65 -7.91 8.65
CA LYS A 114 -14.00 -7.53 10.04
C LYS A 114 -15.33 -8.15 10.50
N GLY A 115 -16.24 -8.45 9.57
CA GLY A 115 -17.54 -9.05 9.85
C GLY A 115 -17.58 -10.58 10.04
N ASN A 116 -16.54 -11.34 9.65
CA ASN A 116 -16.61 -12.81 9.66
C ASN A 116 -15.25 -13.49 9.93
N GLY A 117 -14.98 -13.75 11.21
CA GLY A 117 -13.66 -14.07 11.77
C GLY A 117 -12.84 -15.18 11.10
N LYS A 118 -11.52 -15.09 11.37
CA LYS A 118 -10.38 -15.96 11.00
C LYS A 118 -9.63 -15.58 9.71
N VAL A 119 -8.68 -14.65 9.84
CA VAL A 119 -7.48 -14.56 8.99
C VAL A 119 -6.27 -14.18 9.84
N ARG A 120 -5.14 -14.85 9.59
CA ARG A 120 -3.81 -14.54 10.13
C ARG A 120 -3.16 -13.50 9.20
N THR A 121 -2.70 -12.37 9.75
CA THR A 121 -2.00 -11.24 9.08
C THR A 121 -2.91 -10.09 8.60
N SER A 122 -2.75 -8.87 9.16
CA SER A 122 -3.48 -7.62 8.77
C SER A 122 -2.68 -6.35 9.15
N VAL A 123 -2.75 -5.25 8.37
CA VAL A 123 -2.26 -3.92 8.80
C VAL A 123 -3.23 -2.83 8.31
N LEU A 124 -4.10 -2.38 9.21
CA LEU A 124 -5.11 -1.35 8.97
C LEU A 124 -4.53 0.05 9.15
N VAL A 125 -4.69 0.93 8.14
CA VAL A 125 -4.63 2.38 8.38
C VAL A 125 -5.60 3.16 7.52
N SER A 126 -6.28 4.14 8.15
CA SER A 126 -6.89 5.29 7.49
C SER A 126 -6.57 6.59 8.24
N GLU A 127 -6.79 7.73 7.59
CA GLU A 127 -6.73 9.07 8.20
C GLU A 127 -8.13 9.76 8.34
N SER A 128 -9.22 9.01 8.15
CA SER A 128 -10.61 9.46 8.34
C SER A 128 -11.45 8.52 9.22
N GLY A 129 -10.88 7.36 9.61
CA GLY A 129 -11.63 6.25 10.18
C GLY A 129 -12.03 5.17 9.16
N VAL A 130 -11.93 5.42 7.84
CA VAL A 130 -12.26 4.42 6.80
C VAL A 130 -11.20 4.36 5.70
N GLY A 131 -10.41 3.29 5.75
CA GLY A 131 -9.27 2.95 4.90
C GLY A 131 -8.67 1.69 5.51
N GLN A 132 -8.79 0.55 4.81
CA GLN A 132 -8.40 -0.75 5.33
C GLN A 132 -7.43 -1.39 4.34
N LEU A 133 -6.32 -1.96 4.81
CA LEU A 133 -5.43 -2.77 3.97
C LEU A 133 -5.23 -4.12 4.68
N LEU A 134 -5.90 -5.16 4.21
CA LEU A 134 -5.66 -6.51 4.71
C LEU A 134 -4.54 -7.14 3.90
N ILE A 135 -3.49 -7.60 4.58
CA ILE A 135 -2.35 -8.30 3.97
C ILE A 135 -2.52 -9.79 4.28
N THR A 136 -2.93 -10.59 3.30
CA THR A 136 -2.94 -12.05 3.44
C THR A 136 -1.70 -12.64 2.76
N GLY A 137 -0.76 -13.15 3.56
CA GLY A 137 0.27 -14.04 3.06
C GLY A 137 -0.35 -15.40 2.71
N TYR A 138 0.02 -15.96 1.56
CA TYR A 138 -0.27 -17.35 1.20
C TYR A 138 0.86 -18.25 1.73
#